data_AF-A0AAW4SZC5-F1
#
_entry.id   AF-A0AAW4SZC5-F1
#
_cell.length_a   1.000
_cell.length_b   1.000
_cell.length_c   1.000
_cell.angle_alpha   90.00
_cell.angle_beta   90.00
_cell.angle_gamma   90.00
#
_symmetry.space_group_name_H-M   'P 1'
#
loop_
_entity.id
_entity.type
_entity.pdbx_description
1 polymer ?
#
loop_
_entity_poly.entity_id
_entity_poly.type
_entity_poly.pdbx_seq_one_letter_code
_entity_poly.pdbx_strand_id
1 'polypeptide(L)'
;MNLVKSSSDNPTITPLTKTNAHRAESIRRIGTDKDAVAFHFRKKSKGMYMYIHTYTENGEEKEVRASDFKNWEVTKFKYPGYLEELEEIAVNAYRWNSHDPETRAETDIMGYEKQLHEDLKKIPEAKKQDYINTYKSKISVLFHSLSRCANPMVTGRGGFNFQRNEKAQNAYQNRYDEFLKWREKFLKTMQLLTEKYRPEEEKREETWRRLKRDIASSANTIHEIDTGKARGYNRALFVSSIFNKVSTFADHGDVEIVQKAIDFISEYNAGIKKPVITPRHRFFQLAETASRMRDKLKETQELENREVTFEGGILVWNYQESRLQVFFNKIPEESKRRELKSSGFHWSPRNRAWQRQLNPNAVSAAKRILNLQNI
;
A
#
# COMPACT_ATOMS: atom_id res chain seq x y z
N MET A 1 52.59 -21.63 22.13
CA MET A 1 53.30 -20.87 21.07
C MET A 1 52.32 -20.55 19.96
N ASN A 2 52.51 -19.38 19.35
CA ASN A 2 51.77 -18.77 18.23
C ASN A 2 50.53 -17.95 18.58
N LEU A 3 50.85 -16.76 19.12
CA LEU A 3 50.21 -15.48 18.79
C LEU A 3 50.03 -15.29 17.27
N VAL A 4 48.99 -14.52 16.96
CA VAL A 4 48.81 -13.54 15.86
C VAL A 4 47.43 -13.74 15.22
N LYS A 5 46.44 -13.00 15.75
CA LYS A 5 45.35 -12.46 14.94
C LYS A 5 45.41 -10.95 15.05
N SER A 6 46.09 -10.35 14.08
CA SER A 6 45.92 -8.95 13.72
C SER A 6 44.52 -8.78 13.12
N SER A 7 43.58 -8.25 13.90
CA SER A 7 42.36 -7.63 13.37
C SER A 7 42.44 -6.15 13.68
N SER A 8 43.14 -5.41 12.82
CA SER A 8 43.03 -3.96 12.74
C SER A 8 41.66 -3.61 12.13
N ASP A 9 40.59 -3.84 12.88
CA ASP A 9 39.30 -3.20 12.60
C ASP A 9 39.39 -1.78 13.17
N ASN A 10 40.13 -0.91 12.46
CA ASN A 10 39.95 0.52 12.69
C ASN A 10 38.53 0.85 12.23
N PRO A 11 37.62 1.27 13.13
CA PRO A 11 36.29 1.67 12.71
C PRO A 11 36.44 2.78 11.67
N THR A 12 35.77 2.63 10.52
CA THR A 12 35.81 3.61 9.44
C THR A 12 35.24 4.94 9.95
N ILE A 13 36.12 5.82 10.42
CA ILE A 13 35.75 7.13 10.94
C ILE A 13 35.08 7.91 9.82
N THR A 14 33.79 8.17 9.96
CA THR A 14 33.03 8.99 9.01
C THR A 14 32.94 10.40 9.57
N PRO A 15 33.72 11.37 9.05
CA PRO A 15 33.71 12.73 9.58
C PRO A 15 32.35 13.40 9.36
N LEU A 16 31.92 14.25 10.29
CA LEU A 16 30.76 15.10 10.11
C LEU A 16 31.09 16.18 9.06
N THR A 17 30.27 16.30 8.04
CA THR A 17 30.40 17.25 6.94
C THR A 17 29.07 18.00 6.76
N LYS A 18 29.07 19.11 6.00
CA LYS A 18 27.82 19.78 5.62
C LYS A 18 26.87 18.81 4.88
N THR A 19 27.44 17.97 4.02
CA THR A 19 26.74 17.01 3.15
C THR A 19 26.10 15.84 3.91
N ASN A 20 26.55 15.55 5.13
CA ASN A 20 26.03 14.42 5.92
C ASN A 20 25.39 14.83 7.24
N ALA A 21 25.46 16.11 7.63
CA ALA A 21 24.99 16.55 8.94
C ALA A 21 23.48 16.39 9.11
N HIS A 22 22.66 16.61 8.07
CA HIS A 22 21.20 16.49 8.17
C HIS A 22 20.73 15.08 8.52
N ARG A 23 21.48 14.06 8.10
CA ARG A 23 21.20 12.65 8.38
C ARG A 23 21.88 12.12 9.66
N ALA A 24 22.79 12.87 10.28
CA ALA A 24 23.45 12.43 11.52
C ALA A 24 22.46 12.39 12.70
N GLU A 25 22.51 11.31 13.48
CA GLU A 25 21.71 11.10 14.70
C GLU A 25 22.57 11.30 15.96
N SER A 26 23.79 10.75 15.95
CA SER A 26 24.76 10.92 17.02
C SER A 26 26.16 11.19 16.47
N ILE A 27 26.93 11.98 17.21
CA ILE A 27 28.29 12.38 16.86
C ILE A 27 29.22 12.19 18.05
N ARG A 28 30.50 11.99 17.77
CA ARG A 28 31.57 11.91 18.79
C ARG A 28 32.72 12.83 18.41
N ARG A 29 33.43 13.38 19.39
CA ARG A 29 34.62 14.21 19.12
C ARG A 29 35.77 13.31 18.69
N ILE A 30 36.38 13.65 17.56
CA ILE A 30 37.52 12.91 17.01
C ILE A 30 38.70 13.01 17.99
N GLY A 31 39.36 11.88 18.25
CA GLY A 31 40.54 11.83 19.12
C GLY A 31 40.24 11.93 20.62
N THR A 32 38.98 11.75 21.03
CA THR A 32 38.60 11.67 22.46
C THR A 32 37.93 10.35 22.79
N ASP A 33 38.15 9.85 24.01
CA ASP A 33 37.46 8.68 24.56
C ASP A 33 36.09 9.03 25.15
N LYS A 34 35.47 10.11 24.65
CA LYS A 34 34.16 10.57 25.09
C LYS A 34 33.07 9.77 24.41
N ASP A 35 31.97 9.54 25.13
CA ASP A 35 30.79 8.91 24.58
C ASP A 35 30.14 9.73 23.45
N ALA A 36 29.41 9.04 22.58
CA ALA A 36 28.64 9.66 21.51
C ALA A 36 27.49 10.50 22.10
N VAL A 37 27.29 11.69 21.53
CA VAL A 37 26.25 12.64 21.93
C VAL A 37 25.19 12.77 20.85
N ALA A 38 23.93 13.03 21.24
CA ALA A 38 22.84 13.23 20.29
C ALA A 38 23.03 14.53 19.50
N PHE A 39 22.93 14.47 18.18
CA PHE A 39 23.11 15.63 17.29
C PHE A 39 21.79 16.06 16.66
N HIS A 40 21.58 17.37 16.61
CA HIS A 40 20.40 17.99 16.05
C HIS A 40 20.80 19.05 15.01
N PHE A 41 20.64 18.68 13.75
CA PHE A 41 20.85 19.56 12.61
C PHE A 41 19.73 20.61 12.50
N ARG A 42 20.09 21.90 12.36
CA ARG A 42 19.17 23.04 12.18
C ARG A 42 18.03 23.10 13.22
N LYS A 43 18.34 22.85 14.50
CA LYS A 43 17.34 22.81 15.58
C LYS A 43 16.70 24.17 15.86
N LYS A 44 17.49 25.25 15.82
CA LYS A 44 17.03 26.62 16.09
C LYS A 44 17.26 27.48 14.85
N SER A 45 16.35 28.41 14.57
CA SER A 45 16.49 29.43 13.53
C SER A 45 16.74 30.79 14.17
N LYS A 46 17.76 31.52 13.69
CA LYS A 46 18.10 32.90 14.11
C LYS A 46 17.69 33.96 13.08
N GLY A 47 17.07 33.54 11.97
CA GLY A 47 16.61 34.41 10.89
C GLY A 47 16.54 33.68 9.56
N MET A 48 16.39 34.43 8.46
CA MET A 48 16.29 33.86 7.12
C MET A 48 17.59 33.11 6.77
N TYR A 49 17.48 31.79 6.57
CA TYR A 49 18.58 30.87 6.26
C TYR A 49 19.70 30.76 7.32
N MET A 50 19.49 31.30 8.53
CA MET A 50 20.44 31.20 9.64
C MET A 50 19.99 30.14 10.63
N TYR A 51 20.66 28.99 10.61
CA TYR A 51 20.34 27.86 11.46
C TYR A 51 21.45 27.54 12.46
N ILE A 52 21.04 27.09 13.65
CA ILE A 52 21.94 26.61 14.70
C ILE A 52 21.83 25.09 14.77
N HIS A 53 22.99 24.43 14.76
CA HIS A 53 23.10 23.00 15.04
C HIS A 53 23.45 22.82 16.52
N THR A 54 22.88 21.81 17.15
CA THR A 54 23.08 21.57 18.59
C THR A 54 23.39 20.12 18.85
N TYR A 55 24.09 19.85 19.95
CA TYR A 55 24.25 18.50 20.49
C TYR A 55 23.89 18.49 21.98
N THR A 56 23.52 17.32 22.49
CA THR A 56 23.14 17.16 23.90
C THR A 56 24.22 16.39 24.63
N GLU A 57 24.89 17.03 25.58
CA GLU A 57 25.91 16.44 26.45
C GLU A 57 25.44 16.61 27.90
N ASN A 58 25.31 15.50 28.66
CA ASN A 58 24.85 15.50 30.06
C ASN A 58 23.50 16.21 30.31
N GLY A 59 22.58 16.15 29.34
CA GLY A 59 21.27 16.80 29.42
C GLY A 59 21.26 18.30 29.06
N GLU A 60 22.42 18.90 28.81
CA GLU A 60 22.54 20.28 28.36
C GLU A 60 22.67 20.37 26.83
N GLU A 61 21.94 21.29 26.22
CA GLU A 61 22.09 21.62 24.80
C GLU A 61 23.24 22.58 24.56
N LYS A 62 24.20 22.16 23.73
CA LYS A 62 25.34 22.99 23.31
C LYS A 62 25.27 23.27 21.82
N GLU A 63 25.63 24.49 21.42
CA GLU A 63 25.71 24.87 20.01
C GLU A 63 26.98 24.31 19.36
N VAL A 64 26.88 23.92 18.09
CA VAL A 64 28.02 23.55 17.26
C VAL A 64 27.92 24.27 15.91
N ARG A 65 29.02 24.91 15.50
CA ARG A 65 29.08 25.62 14.21
C ARG A 65 29.49 24.65 13.11
N ALA A 66 29.03 24.91 11.88
CA ALA A 66 29.41 24.09 10.72
C ALA A 66 30.93 24.08 10.46
N SER A 67 31.66 25.14 10.85
CA SER A 67 33.13 25.20 10.80
C SER A 67 33.81 24.14 11.66
N ASP A 68 33.14 23.71 12.72
CA ASP A 68 33.68 22.80 13.73
C ASP A 68 33.33 21.35 13.41
N PHE A 69 32.50 21.08 12.40
CA PHE A 69 32.09 19.73 12.02
C PHE A 69 33.27 18.79 11.76
N LYS A 70 34.38 19.31 11.22
CA LYS A 70 35.64 18.56 11.01
C LYS A 70 36.24 17.95 12.29
N ASN A 71 35.84 18.43 13.47
CA ASN A 71 36.30 17.92 14.76
C ASN A 71 35.41 16.80 15.30
N TRP A 72 34.35 16.44 14.57
CA TRP A 72 33.35 15.45 14.97
C TRP A 72 33.27 14.35 13.92
N GLU A 73 33.02 13.13 14.39
CA GLU A 73 32.66 11.99 13.57
C GLU A 73 31.21 11.61 13.82
N VAL A 74 30.55 11.05 12.80
CA VAL A 74 29.20 10.54 12.92
C VAL A 74 29.25 9.09 13.36
N THR A 75 28.64 8.80 14.50
CA THR A 75 28.57 7.44 15.05
C THR A 75 27.34 6.69 14.58
N LYS A 76 26.24 7.41 14.30
CA LYS A 76 24.99 6.83 13.81
C LYS A 76 24.28 7.79 12.88
N PHE A 77 23.82 7.27 11.74
CA PHE A 77 22.96 7.97 10.81
C PHE A 77 21.50 7.55 10.98
N LYS A 78 20.58 8.49 10.78
CA LYS A 78 19.13 8.25 10.71
C LYS A 78 18.76 7.38 9.51
N TYR A 79 19.45 7.61 8.39
CA TYR A 79 19.29 6.88 7.14
C TYR A 79 20.55 7.03 6.26
N PRO A 80 20.78 6.10 5.30
CA PRO A 80 21.86 6.20 4.31
C PRO A 80 21.74 7.45 3.45
N GLY A 81 22.87 7.95 2.93
CA GLY A 81 22.84 9.06 1.98
C GLY A 81 22.47 8.54 0.61
N TYR A 82 21.32 8.98 0.13
CA TYR A 82 20.79 8.54 -1.14
C TYR A 82 21.13 9.51 -2.25
N LEU A 83 21.19 10.82 -1.97
CA LEU A 83 21.21 11.87 -3.00
C LEU A 83 22.45 12.78 -2.90
N GLU A 84 23.48 12.38 -2.17
CA GLU A 84 24.74 13.14 -2.01
C GLU A 84 25.36 13.55 -3.37
N GLU A 85 25.28 12.66 -4.36
CA GLU A 85 25.77 12.91 -5.73
C GLU A 85 25.03 14.05 -6.47
N LEU A 86 23.84 14.45 -5.98
CA LEU A 86 23.02 15.50 -6.59
C LEU A 86 23.21 16.86 -5.92
N GLU A 87 24.03 16.98 -4.87
CA GLU A 87 24.19 18.24 -4.13
C GLU A 87 24.65 19.39 -5.01
N GLU A 88 25.69 19.18 -5.83
CA GLU A 88 26.18 20.22 -6.74
C GLU A 88 25.12 20.63 -7.76
N ILE A 89 24.38 19.65 -8.30
CA ILE A 89 23.28 19.89 -9.24
C ILE A 89 22.17 20.69 -8.57
N ALA A 90 21.84 20.38 -7.32
CA ALA A 90 20.85 21.10 -6.53
C ALA A 90 21.28 22.55 -6.26
N VAL A 91 22.54 22.79 -5.86
CA VAL A 91 23.08 24.16 -5.68
C VAL A 91 23.00 24.94 -6.98
N ASN A 92 23.41 24.32 -8.09
CA ASN A 92 23.33 24.93 -9.43
C ASN A 92 21.90 25.25 -9.84
N ALA A 93 20.92 24.44 -9.42
CA ALA A 93 19.50 24.69 -9.68
C ALA A 93 18.97 25.97 -9.03
N TYR A 94 19.54 26.36 -7.89
CA TYR A 94 19.09 27.52 -7.13
C TYR A 94 19.82 28.83 -7.45
N ARG A 95 20.93 28.79 -8.22
CA ARG A 95 21.77 29.97 -8.50
C ARG A 95 21.04 31.18 -9.07
N TRP A 96 19.97 30.96 -9.85
CA TRP A 96 19.22 32.02 -10.52
C TRP A 96 17.91 32.40 -9.80
N ASN A 97 17.55 31.68 -8.72
CA ASN A 97 16.24 31.84 -8.10
C ASN A 97 16.27 31.93 -6.55
N SER A 98 17.43 31.78 -5.91
CA SER A 98 17.64 32.01 -4.47
C SER A 98 18.82 32.93 -4.20
N HIS A 99 18.72 33.78 -3.17
CA HIS A 99 19.86 34.55 -2.65
C HIS A 99 20.83 33.69 -1.83
N ASP A 100 20.38 32.54 -1.34
CA ASP A 100 21.21 31.52 -0.69
C ASP A 100 20.93 30.16 -1.36
N PRO A 101 21.64 29.86 -2.47
CA PRO A 101 21.45 28.61 -3.21
C PRO A 101 21.86 27.37 -2.41
N GLU A 102 22.90 27.48 -1.58
CA GLU A 102 23.43 26.38 -0.78
C GLU A 102 22.40 25.90 0.25
N THR A 103 21.88 26.82 1.05
CA THR A 103 20.89 26.50 2.07
C THR A 103 19.60 25.95 1.47
N ARG A 104 19.19 26.46 0.30
CA ARG A 104 18.00 25.96 -0.40
C ARG A 104 18.19 24.58 -0.97
N ALA A 105 19.30 24.33 -1.65
CA ALA A 105 19.64 23.00 -2.16
C ALA A 105 19.68 21.96 -1.04
N GLU A 106 20.34 22.27 0.08
CA GLU A 106 20.43 21.38 1.24
C GLU A 106 19.05 21.07 1.84
N THR A 107 18.15 22.06 1.88
CA THR A 107 16.78 21.86 2.37
C THR A 107 16.00 20.90 1.48
N ASP A 108 16.11 21.05 0.17
CA ASP A 108 15.44 20.20 -0.81
C ASP A 108 15.99 18.77 -0.80
N ILE A 109 17.31 18.61 -0.81
CA ILE A 109 17.96 17.29 -0.72
C ILE A 109 17.52 16.58 0.55
N MET A 110 17.54 17.26 1.71
CA MET A 110 17.05 16.69 2.97
C MET A 110 15.59 16.23 2.87
N GLY A 111 14.73 17.04 2.23
CA GLY A 111 13.32 16.70 1.99
C GLY A 111 13.15 15.46 1.11
N TYR A 112 13.86 15.42 -0.03
CA TYR A 112 13.79 14.30 -0.96
C TYR A 112 14.42 13.01 -0.41
N GLU A 113 15.49 13.10 0.37
CA GLU A 113 16.08 11.92 1.02
C GLU A 113 15.17 11.35 2.10
N LYS A 114 14.55 12.22 2.92
CA LYS A 114 13.56 11.77 3.90
C LYS A 114 12.38 11.09 3.23
N GLN A 115 11.86 11.68 2.14
CA GLN A 115 10.78 11.10 1.34
C GLN A 115 11.18 9.72 0.79
N LEU A 116 12.37 9.62 0.17
CA LEU A 116 12.89 8.36 -0.36
C LEU A 116 13.05 7.31 0.74
N HIS A 117 13.59 7.68 1.90
CA HIS A 117 13.75 6.78 3.04
C HIS A 117 12.40 6.23 3.54
N GLU A 118 11.38 7.08 3.63
CA GLU A 118 10.02 6.67 4.02
C GLU A 118 9.38 5.74 2.98
N ASP A 119 9.65 5.96 1.69
CA ASP A 119 9.16 5.12 0.61
C ASP A 119 9.79 3.74 0.63
N LEU A 120 11.10 3.67 0.87
CA LEU A 120 11.84 2.41 0.94
C LEU A 120 11.35 1.49 2.06
N LYS A 121 10.73 2.01 3.12
CA LYS A 121 10.09 1.19 4.16
C LYS A 121 8.88 0.40 3.64
N LYS A 122 8.27 0.86 2.55
CA LYS A 122 7.06 0.26 1.94
C LYS A 122 7.38 -0.63 0.75
N ILE A 123 8.64 -0.69 0.33
CA ILE A 123 9.07 -1.37 -0.90
C ILE A 123 9.85 -2.64 -0.54
N PRO A 124 9.55 -3.79 -1.17
CA PRO A 124 10.33 -5.01 -0.99
C PRO A 124 11.79 -4.83 -1.39
N GLU A 125 12.71 -5.51 -0.70
CA GLU A 125 14.17 -5.37 -0.88
C GLU A 125 14.61 -5.49 -2.35
N ALA A 126 14.06 -6.46 -3.08
CA ALA A 126 14.37 -6.72 -4.49
C ALA A 126 14.12 -5.54 -5.44
N LYS A 127 13.26 -4.56 -5.06
CA LYS A 127 12.92 -3.40 -5.89
C LYS A 127 13.46 -2.07 -5.36
N LYS A 128 14.12 -2.08 -4.21
CA LYS A 128 14.66 -0.86 -3.59
C LYS A 128 15.70 -0.18 -4.48
N GLN A 129 16.64 -0.94 -5.03
CA GLN A 129 17.70 -0.35 -5.85
C GLN A 129 17.16 0.28 -7.15
N ASP A 130 16.28 -0.42 -7.85
CA ASP A 130 15.59 0.09 -9.06
C ASP A 130 14.86 1.41 -8.75
N TYR A 131 14.16 1.45 -7.61
CA TYR A 131 13.42 2.63 -7.17
C TYR A 131 14.37 3.79 -6.85
N ILE A 132 15.45 3.56 -6.09
CA ILE A 132 16.47 4.57 -5.76
C ILE A 132 17.05 5.17 -7.05
N ASN A 133 17.46 4.33 -8.00
CA ASN A 133 18.06 4.78 -9.26
C ASN A 133 17.09 5.63 -10.09
N THR A 134 15.82 5.20 -10.17
CA THR A 134 14.79 5.96 -10.90
C THR A 134 14.44 7.27 -10.20
N TYR A 135 14.37 7.25 -8.86
CA TYR A 135 14.12 8.42 -8.04
C TYR A 135 15.24 9.46 -8.23
N LYS A 136 16.50 9.04 -8.11
CA LYS A 136 17.70 9.85 -8.38
C LYS A 136 17.64 10.52 -9.75
N SER A 137 17.37 9.72 -10.80
CA SER A 137 17.27 10.21 -12.18
C SER A 137 16.19 11.29 -12.32
N LYS A 138 15.02 11.08 -11.71
CA LYS A 138 13.92 12.06 -11.75
C LYS A 138 14.22 13.34 -10.99
N ILE A 139 14.84 13.25 -9.81
CA ILE A 139 15.27 14.42 -9.04
C ILE A 139 16.37 15.21 -9.78
N SER A 140 17.32 14.52 -10.40
CA SER A 140 18.32 15.16 -11.27
C SER A 140 17.66 15.96 -12.41
N VAL A 141 16.72 15.36 -13.14
CA VAL A 141 15.95 16.05 -14.20
C VAL A 141 15.17 17.25 -13.64
N LEU A 142 14.58 17.10 -12.45
CA LEU A 142 13.84 18.17 -11.79
C LEU A 142 14.77 19.36 -11.48
N PHE A 143 15.94 19.13 -10.87
CA PHE A 143 16.91 20.19 -10.61
C PHE A 143 17.45 20.85 -11.88
N HIS A 144 17.71 20.09 -12.94
CA HIS A 144 18.09 20.66 -14.24
C HIS A 144 16.98 21.51 -14.88
N SER A 145 15.71 21.22 -14.60
CA SER A 145 14.60 22.08 -15.05
C SER A 145 14.48 23.34 -14.19
N LEU A 146 14.69 23.22 -12.88
CA LEU A 146 14.68 24.33 -11.93
C LEU A 146 15.82 25.32 -12.19
N SER A 147 16.99 24.84 -12.62
CA SER A 147 18.15 25.68 -12.95
C SER A 147 17.89 26.69 -14.08
N ARG A 148 16.82 26.49 -14.85
CA ARG A 148 16.39 27.38 -15.94
C ARG A 148 15.41 28.45 -15.46
N CYS A 149 14.88 28.30 -14.24
CA CYS A 149 13.95 29.23 -13.62
C CYS A 149 14.75 30.32 -12.92
N ALA A 150 14.43 31.57 -13.24
CA ALA A 150 15.04 32.74 -12.65
C ALA A 150 14.04 33.52 -11.78
N ASN A 151 14.56 34.19 -10.76
CA ASN A 151 13.80 35.12 -9.93
C ASN A 151 14.32 36.54 -10.19
N PRO A 152 13.47 37.48 -10.63
CA PRO A 152 13.91 38.85 -10.90
C PRO A 152 14.40 39.61 -9.66
N MET A 153 14.09 39.14 -8.44
CA MET A 153 14.68 39.67 -7.22
C MET A 153 16.16 39.26 -7.04
N VAL A 154 16.55 38.13 -7.63
CA VAL A 154 17.91 37.57 -7.58
C VAL A 154 18.72 38.04 -8.79
N THR A 155 18.17 37.96 -9.99
CA THR A 155 18.86 38.29 -11.24
C THR A 155 18.70 39.75 -11.66
N GLY A 156 17.87 40.52 -10.96
CA GLY A 156 17.49 41.88 -11.33
C GLY A 156 16.28 41.94 -12.28
N ARG A 157 15.55 43.06 -12.22
CA ARG A 157 14.35 43.32 -13.03
C ARG A 157 14.65 43.90 -14.43
N GLY A 158 15.80 44.54 -14.62
CA GLY A 158 16.16 45.16 -15.89
C GLY A 158 16.32 44.12 -17.01
N GLY A 159 15.56 44.26 -18.10
CA GLY A 159 15.62 43.34 -19.24
C GLY A 159 15.09 41.92 -18.96
N PHE A 160 14.41 41.70 -17.82
CA PHE A 160 13.90 40.37 -17.46
C PHE A 160 12.73 39.95 -18.36
N ASN A 161 12.89 38.82 -19.07
CA ASN A 161 11.84 38.27 -19.92
C ASN A 161 10.90 37.35 -19.11
N PHE A 162 9.80 37.93 -18.62
CA PHE A 162 8.81 37.21 -17.82
C PHE A 162 8.16 36.03 -18.56
N GLN A 163 7.82 36.19 -19.84
CA GLN A 163 7.19 35.12 -20.63
C GLN A 163 8.13 33.92 -20.80
N ARG A 164 9.42 34.15 -21.03
CA ARG A 164 10.42 33.08 -21.10
C ARG A 164 10.56 32.38 -19.75
N ASN A 165 10.59 33.14 -18.67
CA ASN A 165 10.72 32.58 -17.32
C ASN A 165 9.48 31.76 -16.93
N GLU A 166 8.28 32.24 -17.25
CA GLU A 166 7.03 31.52 -17.03
C GLU A 166 7.02 30.18 -17.78
N LYS A 167 7.48 30.14 -19.03
CA LYS A 167 7.65 28.87 -19.77
C LYS A 167 8.63 27.92 -19.07
N ALA A 168 9.72 28.43 -18.50
CA ALA A 168 10.67 27.62 -17.74
C ALA A 168 10.05 27.09 -16.43
N GLN A 169 9.31 27.92 -15.71
CA GLN A 169 8.58 27.53 -14.49
C GLN A 169 7.51 26.48 -14.79
N ASN A 170 6.73 26.64 -15.87
CA ASN A 170 5.76 25.65 -16.32
C ASN A 170 6.44 24.32 -16.67
N ALA A 171 7.60 24.37 -17.33
CA ALA A 171 8.36 23.17 -17.62
C ALA A 171 8.83 22.47 -16.33
N TYR A 172 9.33 23.20 -15.34
CA TYR A 172 9.67 22.67 -14.02
C TYR A 172 8.46 22.05 -13.33
N GLN A 173 7.31 22.75 -13.29
CA GLN A 173 6.09 22.26 -12.67
C GLN A 173 5.61 20.95 -13.31
N ASN A 174 5.64 20.87 -14.64
CA ASN A 174 5.31 19.64 -15.35
C ASN A 174 6.22 18.47 -14.96
N ARG A 175 7.54 18.71 -14.80
CA ARG A 175 8.48 17.67 -14.34
C ARG A 175 8.22 17.25 -12.89
N TYR A 176 7.86 18.20 -12.04
CA TYR A 176 7.50 17.92 -10.66
C TYR A 176 6.24 17.04 -10.59
N ASP A 177 5.20 17.38 -11.36
CA ASP A 177 3.96 16.61 -11.44
C ASP A 177 4.19 15.21 -12.02
N GLU A 178 5.05 15.08 -13.05
CA GLU A 178 5.48 13.79 -13.60
C GLU A 178 6.17 12.92 -12.53
N PHE A 179 7.03 13.52 -11.71
CA PHE A 179 7.70 12.85 -10.60
C PHE A 179 6.69 12.37 -9.55
N LEU A 180 5.78 13.23 -9.10
CA LEU A 180 4.76 12.88 -8.12
C LEU A 180 3.84 11.76 -8.61
N LYS A 181 3.34 11.87 -9.84
CA LYS A 181 2.48 10.84 -10.45
C LYS A 181 3.19 9.50 -10.56
N TRP A 182 4.47 9.51 -10.94
CA TRP A 182 5.27 8.28 -11.00
C TRP A 182 5.42 7.67 -9.60
N ARG A 183 5.77 8.46 -8.59
CA ARG A 183 5.96 8.01 -7.21
C ARG A 183 4.67 7.39 -6.66
N GLU A 184 3.55 8.07 -6.80
CA GLU A 184 2.25 7.59 -6.34
C GLU A 184 1.88 6.26 -7.01
N LYS A 185 2.01 6.19 -8.34
CA LYS A 185 1.71 4.97 -9.10
C LYS A 185 2.61 3.81 -8.71
N PHE A 186 3.90 4.06 -8.49
CA PHE A 186 4.85 3.03 -8.08
C PHE A 186 4.48 2.47 -6.71
N LEU A 187 4.28 3.33 -5.71
CA LEU A 187 3.93 2.92 -4.36
C LEU A 187 2.60 2.17 -4.32
N LYS A 188 1.58 2.64 -5.05
CA LYS A 188 0.31 1.94 -5.18
C LYS A 188 0.47 0.54 -5.79
N THR A 189 1.33 0.40 -6.79
CA THR A 189 1.62 -0.91 -7.39
C THR A 189 2.30 -1.84 -6.38
N MET A 190 3.25 -1.34 -5.59
CA MET A 190 3.93 -2.14 -4.56
C MET A 190 2.98 -2.54 -3.43
N GLN A 191 2.06 -1.66 -3.04
CA GLN A 191 1.00 -1.98 -2.07
C GLN A 191 0.12 -3.13 -2.58
N LEU A 192 -0.36 -3.05 -3.82
CA LEU A 192 -1.18 -4.11 -4.42
C LEU A 192 -0.41 -5.44 -4.53
N LEU A 193 0.88 -5.41 -4.86
CA LEU A 193 1.71 -6.61 -4.87
C LEU A 193 1.86 -7.20 -3.46
N THR A 194 2.12 -6.36 -2.47
CA THR A 194 2.22 -6.78 -1.06
C THR A 194 0.92 -7.41 -0.58
N GLU A 195 -0.24 -6.79 -0.89
CA GLU A 195 -1.57 -7.34 -0.59
C GLU A 195 -1.85 -8.66 -1.32
N LYS A 196 -1.37 -8.79 -2.57
CA LYS A 196 -1.52 -10.02 -3.35
C LYS A 196 -0.75 -11.18 -2.72
N TYR A 197 0.52 -10.96 -2.35
CA TYR A 197 1.37 -11.97 -1.73
C TYR A 197 1.17 -12.13 -0.23
N ARG A 198 0.30 -11.32 0.38
CA ARG A 198 -0.03 -11.46 1.80
C ARG A 198 -0.65 -12.85 2.06
N PRO A 199 -0.11 -13.62 3.03
CA PRO A 199 -0.59 -14.95 3.35
C PRO A 199 -2.11 -14.95 3.60
N GLU A 200 -2.80 -15.97 3.09
CA GLU A 200 -4.25 -16.08 3.29
C GLU A 200 -4.63 -16.13 4.76
N GLU A 201 -3.79 -16.73 5.60
CA GLU A 201 -3.98 -16.80 7.05
C GLU A 201 -4.04 -15.40 7.68
N GLU A 202 -3.16 -14.48 7.31
CA GLU A 202 -3.19 -13.11 7.82
C GLU A 202 -4.46 -12.35 7.40
N LYS A 203 -4.93 -12.60 6.17
CA LYS A 203 -6.20 -12.03 5.68
C LYS A 203 -7.36 -12.58 6.49
N ARG A 204 -7.36 -13.88 6.78
CA ARG A 204 -8.36 -14.54 7.65
C ARG A 204 -8.30 -14.03 9.09
N GLU A 205 -7.11 -13.75 9.61
CA GLU A 205 -6.97 -13.15 10.94
C GLU A 205 -7.51 -11.72 11.00
N GLU A 206 -7.21 -10.88 10.01
CA GLU A 206 -7.67 -9.50 10.00
C GLU A 206 -9.20 -9.42 9.85
N THR A 207 -9.77 -10.24 8.95
CA THR A 207 -11.22 -10.39 8.80
C THR A 207 -11.86 -10.88 10.10
N TRP A 208 -11.25 -11.87 10.77
CA TRP A 208 -11.68 -12.30 12.10
C TRP A 208 -11.59 -11.17 13.14
N ARG A 209 -10.51 -10.39 13.21
CA ARG A 209 -10.38 -9.27 14.16
C ARG A 209 -11.47 -8.22 13.95
N ARG A 210 -11.85 -7.94 12.70
CA ARG A 210 -12.97 -7.04 12.39
C ARG A 210 -14.30 -7.64 12.83
N LEU A 211 -14.57 -8.89 12.46
CA LEU A 211 -15.80 -9.58 12.86
C LEU A 211 -15.94 -9.71 14.37
N LYS A 212 -14.86 -10.08 15.07
CA LYS A 212 -14.81 -10.18 16.54
C LYS A 212 -15.18 -8.87 17.21
N ARG A 213 -14.68 -7.73 16.73
CA ARG A 213 -15.05 -6.40 17.26
C ARG A 213 -16.54 -6.11 17.09
N ASP A 214 -17.09 -6.42 15.92
CA ASP A 214 -18.52 -6.24 15.62
C ASP A 214 -19.41 -7.13 16.49
N ILE A 215 -19.03 -8.40 16.66
CA ILE A 215 -19.74 -9.36 17.50
C ILE A 215 -19.64 -8.92 18.97
N ALA A 216 -18.45 -8.55 19.45
CA ALA A 216 -18.23 -8.10 20.82
C ALA A 216 -19.05 -6.85 21.15
N SER A 217 -19.08 -5.87 20.25
CA SER A 217 -19.91 -4.67 20.39
C SER A 217 -21.39 -5.03 20.52
N SER A 218 -21.90 -5.87 19.61
CA SER A 218 -23.29 -6.31 19.62
C SER A 218 -23.64 -7.14 20.86
N ALA A 219 -22.73 -8.02 21.30
CA ALA A 219 -22.88 -8.84 22.50
C ALA A 219 -22.90 -8.00 23.78
N ASN A 220 -22.02 -7.01 23.88
CA ASN A 220 -21.99 -6.06 24.99
C ASN A 220 -23.31 -5.26 25.07
N THR A 221 -23.82 -4.76 23.95
CA THR A 221 -25.12 -4.08 23.94
C THR A 221 -26.26 -4.99 24.38
N ILE A 222 -26.26 -6.27 23.98
CA ILE A 222 -27.24 -7.25 24.47
C ILE A 222 -27.14 -7.41 25.99
N HIS A 223 -25.92 -7.53 26.51
CA HIS A 223 -25.68 -7.63 27.95
C HIS A 223 -26.17 -6.38 28.72
N GLU A 224 -25.95 -5.19 28.16
CA GLU A 224 -26.43 -3.93 28.74
C GLU A 224 -27.97 -3.81 28.75
N ILE A 225 -28.64 -4.29 27.70
CA ILE A 225 -30.10 -4.38 27.66
C ILE A 225 -30.59 -5.36 28.74
N ASP A 226 -29.96 -6.52 28.85
CA ASP A 226 -30.35 -7.57 29.80
C ASP A 226 -30.10 -7.17 31.27
N THR A 227 -29.11 -6.30 31.52
CA THR A 227 -28.83 -5.71 32.85
C THR A 227 -29.60 -4.41 33.11
N GLY A 228 -30.39 -3.92 32.15
CA GLY A 228 -31.20 -2.71 32.29
C GLY A 228 -30.44 -1.38 32.22
N LYS A 229 -29.14 -1.41 31.86
CA LYS A 229 -28.31 -0.22 31.64
C LYS A 229 -28.69 0.52 30.36
N ALA A 230 -28.99 -0.22 29.29
CA ALA A 230 -29.45 0.32 28.03
C ALA A 230 -30.97 0.15 27.91
N ARG A 231 -31.71 1.23 27.67
CA ARG A 231 -33.18 1.24 27.52
C ARG A 231 -33.56 1.72 26.12
N GLY A 232 -34.65 1.19 25.56
CA GLY A 232 -35.17 1.56 24.23
C GLY A 232 -34.63 0.75 23.05
N TYR A 233 -33.75 -0.22 23.29
CA TYR A 233 -33.21 -1.11 22.26
C TYR A 233 -33.83 -2.50 22.31
N ASN A 234 -34.03 -3.12 21.14
CA ASN A 234 -34.55 -4.48 21.02
C ASN A 234 -33.40 -5.50 20.92
N ARG A 235 -33.28 -6.38 21.92
CA ARG A 235 -32.30 -7.48 21.98
C ARG A 235 -32.24 -8.32 20.70
N ALA A 236 -33.40 -8.61 20.09
CA ALA A 236 -33.47 -9.48 18.92
C ALA A 236 -32.73 -8.92 17.69
N LEU A 237 -32.62 -7.58 17.57
CA LEU A 237 -31.93 -6.92 16.46
C LEU A 237 -30.41 -7.15 16.50
N PHE A 238 -29.82 -7.18 17.70
CA PHE A 238 -28.40 -7.45 17.87
C PHE A 238 -28.10 -8.93 17.68
N VAL A 239 -28.99 -9.81 18.14
CA VAL A 239 -28.89 -11.25 17.88
C VAL A 239 -28.96 -11.55 16.38
N SER A 240 -29.91 -10.94 15.65
CA SER A 240 -30.01 -11.11 14.21
C SER A 240 -28.82 -10.49 13.46
N SER A 241 -28.28 -9.36 13.94
CA SER A 241 -27.07 -8.76 13.39
C SER A 241 -25.87 -9.70 13.47
N ILE A 242 -25.61 -10.29 14.66
CA ILE A 242 -24.54 -11.27 14.84
C ILE A 242 -24.75 -12.47 13.92
N PHE A 243 -25.97 -13.02 13.89
CA PHE A 243 -26.30 -14.17 13.05
C PHE A 243 -26.07 -13.88 11.57
N ASN A 244 -26.59 -12.78 11.04
CA ASN A 244 -26.48 -12.44 9.62
C ASN A 244 -25.01 -12.22 9.20
N LYS A 245 -24.22 -11.54 10.03
CA LYS A 245 -22.79 -11.32 9.75
C LYS A 245 -22.02 -12.63 9.67
N VAL A 246 -22.25 -13.57 10.60
CA VAL A 246 -21.58 -14.87 10.61
C VAL A 246 -22.14 -15.79 9.52
N SER A 247 -23.44 -15.71 9.22
CA SER A 247 -24.08 -16.47 8.13
C SER A 247 -23.43 -16.16 6.79
N THR A 248 -23.07 -14.89 6.51
CA THR A 248 -22.37 -14.54 5.27
C THR A 248 -21.04 -15.29 5.11
N PHE A 249 -20.29 -15.51 6.19
CA PHE A 249 -19.06 -16.33 6.13
C PHE A 249 -19.37 -17.82 5.94
N ALA A 250 -20.47 -18.31 6.53
CA ALA A 250 -20.93 -19.68 6.29
C ALA A 250 -21.34 -19.89 4.82
N ASP A 251 -22.03 -18.93 4.22
CA ASP A 251 -22.44 -18.96 2.80
C ASP A 251 -21.24 -18.90 1.84
N HIS A 252 -20.09 -18.42 2.30
CA HIS A 252 -18.83 -18.47 1.54
C HIS A 252 -17.97 -19.71 1.83
N GLY A 253 -18.36 -20.56 2.79
CA GLY A 253 -17.59 -21.74 3.18
C GLY A 253 -16.38 -21.46 4.09
N ASP A 254 -16.35 -20.33 4.80
CA ASP A 254 -15.27 -19.94 5.71
C ASP A 254 -15.42 -20.60 7.10
N VAL A 255 -15.23 -21.92 7.15
CA VAL A 255 -15.41 -22.74 8.36
C VAL A 255 -14.59 -22.24 9.55
N GLU A 256 -13.33 -21.82 9.34
CA GLU A 256 -12.45 -21.39 10.44
C GLU A 256 -12.93 -20.10 11.11
N ILE A 257 -13.46 -19.14 10.33
CA ILE A 257 -13.99 -17.89 10.86
C ILE A 257 -15.28 -18.14 11.63
N VAL A 258 -16.16 -18.99 11.08
CA VAL A 258 -17.43 -19.36 11.71
C VAL A 258 -17.17 -20.09 13.03
N GLN A 259 -16.21 -21.02 13.07
CA GLN A 259 -15.85 -21.72 14.31
C GLN A 259 -15.31 -20.74 15.36
N LYS A 260 -14.39 -19.86 14.99
CA LYS A 260 -13.90 -18.81 15.91
C LYS A 260 -15.03 -17.91 16.45
N ALA A 261 -16.03 -17.60 15.63
CA ALA A 261 -17.20 -16.84 16.06
C ALA A 261 -18.07 -17.61 17.07
N ILE A 262 -18.26 -18.89 16.84
CA ILE A 262 -18.98 -19.79 17.74
C ILE A 262 -18.25 -19.92 19.07
N ASP A 263 -16.94 -20.16 19.04
CA ASP A 263 -16.09 -20.28 20.23
C ASP A 263 -16.15 -18.99 21.05
N PHE A 264 -15.98 -17.83 20.40
CA PHE A 264 -16.04 -16.53 21.06
C PHE A 264 -17.39 -16.26 21.73
N ILE A 265 -18.52 -16.58 21.08
CA ILE A 265 -19.85 -16.44 21.68
C ILE A 265 -20.06 -17.44 22.82
N SER A 266 -19.52 -18.64 22.71
CA SER A 266 -19.61 -19.68 23.74
C SER A 266 -18.86 -19.26 25.01
N GLU A 267 -17.63 -18.75 24.83
CA GLU A 267 -16.83 -18.15 25.92
C GLU A 267 -17.56 -16.95 26.54
N TYR A 268 -18.09 -16.05 25.71
CA TYR A 268 -18.83 -14.88 26.20
C TYR A 268 -20.07 -15.28 27.00
N ASN A 269 -20.81 -16.28 26.52
CA ASN A 269 -21.99 -16.84 27.20
C ASN A 269 -21.65 -17.48 28.55
N ALA A 270 -20.48 -18.09 28.69
CA ALA A 270 -20.05 -18.70 29.95
C ALA A 270 -19.84 -17.67 31.07
N GLY A 271 -19.47 -16.43 30.71
CA GLY A 271 -19.23 -15.33 31.64
C GLY A 271 -20.48 -14.56 32.10
N ILE A 272 -21.66 -14.88 31.57
CA ILE A 272 -22.89 -14.10 31.82
C ILE A 272 -24.06 -14.99 32.24
N LYS A 273 -24.96 -14.47 33.09
CA LYS A 273 -26.12 -15.22 33.59
C LYS A 273 -27.16 -15.54 32.51
N LYS A 274 -27.35 -14.64 31.55
CA LYS A 274 -28.28 -14.78 30.44
C LYS A 274 -27.48 -14.83 29.14
N PRO A 275 -27.50 -15.94 28.39
CA PRO A 275 -26.69 -16.07 27.18
C PRO A 275 -27.13 -15.07 26.12
N VAL A 276 -26.16 -14.48 25.41
CA VAL A 276 -26.39 -13.57 24.29
C VAL A 276 -27.13 -14.30 23.16
N ILE A 277 -26.64 -15.48 22.79
CA ILE A 277 -27.31 -16.41 21.87
C ILE A 277 -27.45 -17.77 22.57
N THR A 278 -28.64 -18.35 22.54
CA THR A 278 -28.90 -19.64 23.19
C THR A 278 -28.25 -20.79 22.41
N PRO A 279 -27.72 -21.85 23.07
CA PRO A 279 -27.07 -22.99 22.39
C PRO A 279 -27.96 -23.71 21.36
N ARG A 280 -29.28 -23.65 21.52
CA ARG A 280 -30.26 -24.24 20.59
C ARG A 280 -30.53 -23.38 19.35
N HIS A 281 -29.92 -22.20 19.25
CA HIS A 281 -30.13 -21.29 18.12
C HIS A 281 -29.40 -21.80 16.86
N ARG A 282 -29.97 -21.54 15.68
CA ARG A 282 -29.38 -21.89 14.37
C ARG A 282 -27.97 -21.35 14.14
N PHE A 283 -27.54 -20.38 14.94
CA PHE A 283 -26.18 -19.83 14.93
C PHE A 283 -25.12 -20.93 15.10
N PHE A 284 -25.35 -21.88 16.01
CA PHE A 284 -24.41 -22.98 16.27
C PHE A 284 -24.42 -24.04 15.16
N GLN A 285 -25.44 -24.04 14.30
CA GLN A 285 -25.51 -24.90 13.11
C GLN A 285 -24.76 -24.28 11.90
N LEU A 286 -24.32 -23.03 11.99
CA LEU A 286 -23.61 -22.36 10.89
C LEU A 286 -22.28 -23.04 10.54
N ALA A 287 -21.63 -23.73 11.49
CA ALA A 287 -20.41 -24.50 11.22
C ALA A 287 -20.68 -25.67 10.24
N GLU A 288 -21.81 -26.35 10.40
CA GLU A 288 -22.24 -27.41 9.48
C GLU A 288 -22.60 -26.83 8.11
N THR A 289 -23.32 -25.70 8.07
CA THR A 289 -23.65 -24.99 6.84
C THR A 289 -22.38 -24.57 6.09
N ALA A 290 -21.39 -24.02 6.79
CA ALA A 290 -20.12 -23.60 6.23
C ALA A 290 -19.34 -24.79 5.65
N SER A 291 -19.34 -25.93 6.34
CA SER A 291 -18.66 -27.15 5.89
C SER A 291 -19.31 -27.69 4.61
N ARG A 292 -20.64 -27.82 4.59
CA ARG A 292 -21.39 -28.24 3.39
C ARG A 292 -21.16 -27.29 2.21
N MET A 293 -21.11 -25.99 2.47
CA MET A 293 -20.87 -25.00 1.43
C MET A 293 -19.44 -25.07 0.89
N ARG A 294 -18.45 -25.28 1.76
CA ARG A 294 -17.06 -25.52 1.35
C ARG A 294 -16.93 -26.75 0.47
N ASP A 295 -17.56 -27.85 0.85
CA ASP A 295 -17.52 -29.09 0.08
C ASP A 295 -18.16 -28.89 -1.30
N LYS A 296 -19.33 -28.24 -1.36
CA LYS A 296 -19.99 -27.87 -2.62
C LYS A 296 -19.12 -26.95 -3.50
N LEU A 297 -18.40 -26.01 -2.89
CA LEU A 297 -17.48 -25.12 -3.62
C LEU A 297 -16.27 -25.87 -4.17
N LYS A 298 -15.73 -26.84 -3.43
CA LYS A 298 -14.66 -27.74 -3.91
C LYS A 298 -15.14 -28.62 -5.06
N GLU A 299 -16.30 -29.25 -4.93
CA GLU A 299 -16.92 -30.04 -6.00
C GLU A 299 -17.11 -29.19 -7.28
N THR A 300 -17.55 -27.94 -7.14
CA THR A 300 -17.73 -27.01 -8.27
C THR A 300 -16.39 -26.58 -8.89
N GLN A 301 -15.31 -26.55 -8.11
CA GLN A 301 -13.96 -26.25 -8.63
C GLN A 301 -13.33 -27.45 -9.34
N GLU A 302 -13.58 -28.66 -8.84
CA GLU A 302 -13.11 -29.93 -9.41
C GLU A 302 -13.90 -30.37 -10.64
N LEU A 303 -15.13 -29.89 -10.81
CA LEU A 303 -15.91 -30.06 -12.03
C LEU A 303 -15.20 -29.41 -13.22
N GLU A 304 -14.56 -30.23 -14.05
CA GLU A 304 -13.97 -29.81 -15.31
C GLU A 304 -15.04 -29.17 -16.22
N ASN A 305 -14.65 -28.09 -16.90
CA ASN A 305 -15.54 -27.44 -17.85
C ASN A 305 -15.86 -28.44 -18.96
N ARG A 306 -17.14 -28.70 -19.17
CA ARG A 306 -17.59 -29.47 -20.33
C ARG A 306 -17.49 -28.56 -21.55
N GLU A 307 -16.86 -29.04 -22.62
CA GLU A 307 -16.77 -28.32 -23.88
C GLU A 307 -17.41 -29.14 -25.00
N VAL A 308 -18.18 -28.47 -25.86
CA VAL A 308 -18.75 -29.07 -27.07
C VAL A 308 -18.45 -28.16 -28.25
N THR A 309 -17.74 -28.71 -29.23
CA THR A 309 -17.43 -28.02 -30.48
C THR A 309 -18.62 -28.06 -31.43
N PHE A 310 -18.88 -26.95 -32.13
CA PHE A 310 -19.91 -26.87 -33.16
C PHE A 310 -19.39 -26.11 -34.39
N GLU A 311 -20.17 -26.13 -35.47
CA GLU A 311 -19.81 -25.41 -36.70
C GLU A 311 -19.80 -23.89 -36.46
N GLY A 312 -18.59 -23.33 -36.32
CA GLY A 312 -18.35 -21.91 -36.09
C GLY A 312 -17.91 -21.53 -34.69
N GLY A 313 -17.71 -22.48 -33.76
CA GLY A 313 -17.30 -22.15 -32.40
C GLY A 313 -17.26 -23.29 -31.39
N ILE A 314 -17.15 -22.92 -30.11
CA ILE A 314 -17.10 -23.83 -28.96
C ILE A 314 -18.12 -23.36 -27.92
N LEU A 315 -18.91 -24.30 -27.40
CA LEU A 315 -19.83 -24.10 -26.29
C LEU A 315 -19.20 -24.68 -25.02
N VAL A 316 -19.03 -23.84 -24.00
CA VAL A 316 -18.35 -24.19 -22.75
C VAL A 316 -19.31 -24.05 -21.59
N TRP A 317 -19.49 -25.13 -20.83
CA TRP A 317 -20.11 -25.12 -19.51
C TRP A 317 -19.05 -24.71 -18.50
N ASN A 318 -19.01 -23.43 -18.17
CA ASN A 318 -18.13 -22.91 -17.15
C ASN A 318 -18.81 -23.07 -15.79
N TYR A 319 -18.56 -24.21 -15.13
CA TYR A 319 -19.14 -24.52 -13.82
C TYR A 319 -18.61 -23.59 -12.72
N GLN A 320 -17.33 -23.21 -12.82
CA GLN A 320 -16.67 -22.29 -11.89
C GLN A 320 -17.33 -20.89 -11.88
N GLU A 321 -17.67 -20.34 -13.06
CA GLU A 321 -18.38 -19.06 -13.16
C GLU A 321 -19.91 -19.22 -13.12
N SER A 322 -20.44 -20.44 -13.08
CA SER A 322 -21.87 -20.73 -13.30
C SER A 322 -22.39 -20.01 -14.56
N ARG A 323 -21.64 -20.12 -15.66
CA ARG A 323 -21.94 -19.50 -16.97
C ARG A 323 -21.92 -20.53 -18.08
N LEU A 324 -22.86 -20.41 -19.01
CA LEU A 324 -22.78 -21.05 -20.32
C LEU A 324 -22.17 -20.05 -21.30
N GLN A 325 -21.00 -20.39 -21.87
CA GLN A 325 -20.20 -19.49 -22.71
C GLN A 325 -20.14 -20.02 -24.14
N VAL A 326 -20.38 -19.14 -25.11
CA VAL A 326 -20.30 -19.44 -26.54
C VAL A 326 -19.15 -18.64 -27.13
N PHE A 327 -18.12 -19.34 -27.57
CA PHE A 327 -16.97 -18.80 -28.28
C PHE A 327 -17.19 -19.00 -29.77
N PHE A 328 -17.06 -17.93 -30.57
CA PHE A 328 -17.13 -18.02 -32.02
C PHE A 328 -15.73 -17.80 -32.62
N ASN A 329 -15.40 -18.53 -33.68
CA ASN A 329 -14.10 -18.42 -34.37
C ASN A 329 -13.94 -17.09 -35.11
N LYS A 330 -15.06 -16.52 -35.56
CA LYS A 330 -15.16 -15.20 -36.23
C LYS A 330 -16.31 -14.42 -35.62
N ILE A 331 -16.34 -13.11 -35.84
CA ILE A 331 -17.47 -12.28 -35.40
C ILE A 331 -18.75 -12.82 -36.07
N PRO A 332 -19.75 -13.29 -35.31
CA PRO A 332 -20.97 -13.83 -35.88
C PRO A 332 -21.76 -12.73 -36.60
N GLU A 333 -22.49 -13.13 -37.64
CA GLU A 333 -23.33 -12.22 -38.42
C GLU A 333 -24.37 -11.49 -37.55
N GLU A 334 -24.85 -10.34 -38.03
CA GLU A 334 -25.78 -9.50 -37.27
C GLU A 334 -27.07 -10.22 -36.89
N SER A 335 -27.62 -11.05 -37.78
CA SER A 335 -28.81 -11.86 -37.50
C SER A 335 -28.58 -12.78 -36.29
N LYS A 336 -27.47 -13.54 -36.29
CA LYS A 336 -27.08 -14.45 -35.21
C LYS A 336 -26.80 -13.72 -33.89
N ARG A 337 -26.23 -12.50 -33.95
CA ARG A 337 -26.05 -11.63 -32.77
C ARG A 337 -27.38 -11.16 -32.18
N ARG A 338 -28.37 -10.85 -33.02
CA ARG A 338 -29.72 -10.46 -32.55
C ARG A 338 -30.42 -11.64 -31.87
N GLU A 339 -30.28 -12.85 -32.42
CA GLU A 339 -30.86 -14.07 -31.85
C GLU A 339 -30.25 -14.46 -30.50
N LEU A 340 -28.92 -14.32 -30.35
CA LEU A 340 -28.23 -14.51 -29.08
C LEU A 340 -28.74 -13.52 -28.03
N LYS A 341 -28.87 -12.24 -28.39
CA LYS A 341 -29.41 -11.20 -27.49
C LYS A 341 -30.85 -11.47 -27.09
N SER A 342 -31.72 -11.83 -28.04
CA SER A 342 -33.14 -12.13 -27.75
C SER A 342 -33.30 -13.38 -26.87
N SER A 343 -32.35 -14.31 -26.95
CA SER A 343 -32.29 -15.50 -26.10
C SER A 343 -31.54 -15.28 -24.77
N GLY A 344 -31.17 -14.03 -24.44
CA GLY A 344 -30.60 -13.65 -23.14
C GLY A 344 -29.08 -13.84 -23.00
N PHE A 345 -28.37 -14.11 -24.10
CA PHE A 345 -26.90 -14.11 -24.11
C PHE A 345 -26.36 -12.69 -24.24
N HIS A 346 -25.38 -12.36 -23.42
CA HIS A 346 -24.73 -11.05 -23.39
C HIS A 346 -23.25 -11.20 -23.76
N TRP A 347 -22.73 -10.27 -24.58
CA TRP A 347 -21.33 -10.23 -24.94
C TRP A 347 -20.47 -9.80 -23.74
N SER A 348 -19.45 -10.59 -23.41
CA SER A 348 -18.44 -10.27 -22.39
C SER A 348 -17.11 -9.89 -23.05
N PRO A 349 -16.72 -8.59 -23.05
CA PRO A 349 -15.43 -8.18 -23.62
C PRO A 349 -14.23 -8.83 -22.93
N ARG A 350 -14.32 -9.10 -21.62
CA ARG A 350 -13.26 -9.72 -20.81
C ARG A 350 -13.03 -11.18 -21.21
N ASN A 351 -14.10 -11.94 -21.37
CA ASN A 351 -14.03 -13.37 -21.71
C ASN A 351 -14.06 -13.60 -23.23
N ARG A 352 -14.29 -12.56 -24.03
CA ARG A 352 -14.44 -12.61 -25.50
C ARG A 352 -15.48 -13.65 -25.95
N ALA A 353 -16.55 -13.81 -25.18
CA ALA A 353 -17.58 -14.81 -25.39
C ALA A 353 -18.99 -14.22 -25.19
N TRP A 354 -19.97 -14.84 -25.82
CA TRP A 354 -21.38 -14.64 -25.49
C TRP A 354 -21.75 -15.52 -24.31
N GLN A 355 -22.27 -14.94 -23.22
CA GLN A 355 -22.52 -15.71 -22.00
C GLN A 355 -23.87 -15.40 -21.35
N ARG A 356 -24.39 -16.41 -20.66
CA ARG A 356 -25.60 -16.36 -19.83
C ARG A 356 -25.39 -17.20 -18.56
N GLN A 357 -26.15 -16.94 -17.49
CA GLN A 357 -26.19 -17.80 -16.31
C GLN A 357 -26.49 -19.25 -16.71
N LEU A 358 -25.69 -20.19 -16.19
CA LEU A 358 -25.89 -21.61 -16.44
C LEU A 358 -27.17 -22.08 -15.74
N ASN A 359 -28.18 -22.41 -16.54
CA ASN A 359 -29.43 -23.01 -16.11
C ASN A 359 -29.99 -23.87 -17.26
N PRO A 360 -31.00 -24.74 -17.01
CA PRO A 360 -31.56 -25.61 -18.05
C PRO A 360 -32.05 -24.84 -19.29
N ASN A 361 -32.61 -23.65 -19.09
CA ASN A 361 -33.10 -22.79 -20.17
C ASN A 361 -31.97 -22.25 -21.05
N ALA A 362 -30.81 -21.94 -20.47
CA ALA A 362 -29.63 -21.50 -21.21
C ALA A 362 -29.11 -22.61 -22.14
N VAL A 363 -29.11 -23.86 -21.66
CA VAL A 363 -28.71 -25.03 -22.46
C VAL A 363 -29.70 -25.24 -23.61
N SER A 364 -31.01 -25.19 -23.33
CA SER A 364 -32.04 -25.31 -24.38
C SER A 364 -31.95 -24.19 -25.42
N ALA A 365 -31.67 -22.96 -24.99
CA ALA A 365 -31.50 -21.82 -25.89
C ALA A 365 -30.25 -21.97 -26.76
N ALA A 366 -29.12 -22.40 -26.18
CA ALA A 366 -27.90 -22.66 -26.95
C ALA A 366 -28.12 -23.76 -27.99
N LYS A 367 -28.79 -24.86 -27.63
CA LYS A 367 -29.14 -25.93 -28.58
C LYS A 367 -29.93 -25.42 -29.78
N ARG A 368 -30.93 -24.57 -29.53
CA ARG A 368 -31.77 -23.98 -30.59
C ARG A 368 -30.99 -23.04 -31.51
N ILE A 369 -30.19 -22.14 -30.97
CA ILE A 369 -29.47 -21.11 -31.75
C ILE A 369 -28.30 -21.72 -32.55
N LEU A 370 -27.68 -22.74 -31.99
CA LEU A 370 -26.49 -23.39 -32.56
C LEU A 370 -26.83 -24.66 -33.35
N ASN A 371 -28.11 -25.03 -33.45
CA ASN A 371 -28.61 -26.25 -34.12
C ASN A 371 -27.90 -27.54 -33.67
N LEU A 372 -27.68 -27.68 -32.36
CA LEU A 372 -26.94 -28.81 -31.80
C LEU A 372 -27.87 -29.99 -31.55
N GLN A 373 -27.66 -31.10 -32.27
CA GLN A 373 -28.57 -32.26 -32.22
C GLN A 373 -28.42 -33.12 -30.95
N ASN A 374 -27.28 -33.12 -30.26
CA ASN A 374 -27.06 -33.92 -29.05
C ASN A 374 -26.12 -33.24 -28.05
N ILE A 375 -26.65 -32.67 -26.95
CA ILE A 375 -25.83 -32.18 -25.82
C ILE A 375 -26.46 -32.39 -24.45
#